data_AF-A0A1E5UK21-F1
#
_entry.id   AF-A0A1E5UK21-F1
#
_cell.length_a   1.000
_cell.length_b   1.000
_cell.length_c   1.000
_cell.angle_alpha   90.00
_cell.angle_beta   90.00
_cell.angle_gamma   90.00
#
_symmetry.space_group_name_H-M   'P 1'
#
loop_
_entity.id
_entity.type
_entity.pdbx_description
1 polymer ?
#
loop_
_entity_poly.entity_id
_entity_poly.type
_entity_poly.pdbx_seq_one_letter_code
_entity_poly.pdbx_strand_id
1 'polypeptide(L)'
;MTDSNKGWRSEWFYVANPSPPLPRFSGHFAQKGDEWDWATGVDEKKACVHSMVKLLRQLKEASLTGVWVLWTFFERRVQPLAARARPLFRYAGDDDSTRTSREPLTPEEVRSRMWGVIKRVKDAEDDIAELDHLEAGDALGPAARREGNDPPIISLLFLWVFCLFRLLS
;
A
#
# COMPACT_ATOMS: atom_id res chain seq x y z
N MET A 1 -8.13 19.07 18.10
CA MET A 1 -6.89 18.78 17.35
C MET A 1 -7.21 19.01 15.88
N THR A 2 -6.56 19.98 15.26
CA THR A 2 -6.85 20.41 13.89
C THR A 2 -5.64 20.04 13.05
N ASP A 3 -5.67 18.86 12.42
CA ASP A 3 -4.61 18.46 11.50
C ASP A 3 -4.59 19.41 10.31
N SER A 4 -3.54 20.22 10.23
CA SER A 4 -3.33 21.17 9.15
C SER A 4 -2.78 20.42 7.94
N ASN A 5 -3.62 20.20 6.93
CA ASN A 5 -3.28 19.62 5.62
C ASN A 5 -2.30 20.47 4.75
N LYS A 6 -1.56 21.41 5.35
CA LYS A 6 -0.55 22.21 4.67
C LYS A 6 0.63 21.32 4.30
N GLY A 7 0.89 21.18 3.01
CA GLY A 7 1.94 20.31 2.44
C GLY A 7 1.37 19.21 1.55
N TRP A 8 0.14 18.76 1.79
CA TRP A 8 -0.43 17.65 1.03
C TRP A 8 -0.66 18.00 -0.44
N ARG A 9 -0.91 19.27 -0.76
CA ARG A 9 -1.28 19.70 -2.14
C ARG A 9 -0.17 19.58 -3.18
N SER A 10 1.10 19.48 -2.80
CA SER A 10 2.22 19.40 -3.77
C SER A 10 2.33 18.03 -4.46
N GLU A 11 1.69 16.99 -3.92
CA GLU A 11 1.77 15.62 -4.47
C GLU A 11 0.51 15.16 -5.20
N TRP A 12 -0.55 15.99 -5.23
CA TRP A 12 -1.81 15.63 -5.89
C TRP A 12 -1.85 16.21 -7.29
N PHE A 13 -2.15 15.36 -8.27
CA PHE A 13 -2.55 15.77 -9.61
C PHE A 13 -4.02 15.41 -9.83
N TYR A 14 -4.74 16.26 -10.57
CA TYR A 14 -6.12 15.97 -10.93
C TYR A 14 -6.14 14.96 -12.08
N VAL A 15 -6.92 13.89 -11.90
CA VAL A 15 -7.25 12.94 -12.98
C VAL A 15 -8.62 13.29 -13.53
N ALA A 16 -8.77 13.26 -14.86
CA ALA A 16 -10.07 13.46 -15.49
C ALA A 16 -11.08 12.43 -14.95
N ASN A 17 -12.33 12.85 -14.75
CA ASN A 17 -13.43 11.98 -14.32
C ASN A 17 -14.34 11.67 -15.54
N PRO A 18 -13.97 10.71 -16.41
CA PRO A 18 -14.75 10.37 -17.59
C PRO A 18 -16.07 9.68 -17.21
N SER A 19 -17.01 9.62 -18.15
CA SER A 19 -18.30 8.96 -17.91
C SER A 19 -18.17 7.44 -17.81
N PRO A 20 -18.85 6.78 -16.84
CA PRO A 20 -19.70 7.38 -15.82
C PRO A 20 -18.88 8.04 -14.70
N PRO A 21 -19.26 9.25 -14.25
CA PRO A 21 -18.47 9.97 -13.27
C PRO A 21 -18.45 9.23 -11.93
N LEU A 22 -17.33 9.33 -11.24
CA LEU A 22 -17.21 8.90 -9.85
C LEU A 22 -18.31 9.54 -8.99
N PRO A 23 -18.85 8.80 -7.99
CA PRO A 23 -19.79 9.36 -7.03
C PRO A 23 -19.22 10.62 -6.37
N ARG A 24 -20.10 11.56 -6.03
CA ARG A 24 -19.70 12.75 -5.26
C ARG A 24 -19.01 12.30 -3.97
N PHE A 25 -17.83 12.84 -3.70
CA PHE A 25 -17.12 12.58 -2.45
C PHE A 25 -18.02 12.94 -1.26
N SER A 26 -18.26 11.97 -0.38
CA SER A 26 -19.21 12.09 0.72
C SER A 26 -18.62 12.80 1.95
N GLY A 27 -17.29 12.87 2.08
CA GLY A 27 -16.62 13.40 3.27
C GLY A 27 -16.82 12.55 4.54
N HIS A 28 -17.57 11.45 4.44
CA HIS A 28 -17.82 10.55 5.55
C HIS A 28 -16.76 9.44 5.56
N PHE A 29 -16.33 9.05 6.77
CA PHE A 29 -15.53 7.85 6.94
C PHE A 29 -16.32 6.60 6.53
N ALA A 30 -15.61 5.58 6.07
CA ALA A 30 -16.21 4.28 5.81
C ALA A 30 -16.87 3.76 7.09
N GLN A 31 -18.19 3.56 7.02
CA GLN A 31 -18.94 2.95 8.11
C GLN A 31 -18.91 1.43 7.91
N LYS A 32 -18.74 0.69 9.01
CA LYS A 32 -18.82 -0.77 8.99
C LYS A 32 -20.25 -1.16 8.58
N GLY A 33 -20.42 -1.75 7.40
CA GLY A 33 -21.71 -2.28 6.96
C GLY A 33 -21.97 -3.68 7.51
N ASP A 34 -23.23 -4.12 7.49
CA ASP A 34 -23.61 -5.49 7.91
C ASP A 34 -22.91 -6.56 7.05
N GLU A 35 -22.56 -6.22 5.80
CA GLU A 35 -21.74 -7.05 4.92
C GLU A 35 -20.35 -7.33 5.48
N TRP A 36 -19.81 -6.49 6.38
CA TRP A 36 -18.53 -6.72 7.05
C TRP A 36 -18.66 -7.69 8.23
N ASP A 37 -19.90 -7.98 8.66
CA ASP A 37 -20.25 -9.03 9.61
C ASP A 37 -20.55 -10.37 8.93
N TRP A 38 -20.19 -10.54 7.64
CA TRP A 38 -20.07 -11.87 7.05
C TRP A 38 -19.04 -12.69 7.85
N ALA A 39 -19.54 -13.43 8.82
CA ALA A 39 -18.73 -14.32 9.63
C ALA A 39 -18.97 -15.73 9.10
N THR A 40 -17.95 -16.32 8.50
CA THR A 40 -17.74 -17.76 8.68
C THR A 40 -17.89 -18.07 10.17
N GLY A 41 -18.56 -19.17 10.51
CA GLY A 41 -18.87 -19.50 11.91
C GLY A 41 -17.60 -19.42 12.77
N VAL A 42 -17.72 -19.00 14.03
CA VAL A 42 -16.57 -18.72 14.91
C VAL A 42 -15.54 -19.87 14.89
N ASP A 43 -16.02 -21.11 14.83
CA ASP A 43 -15.17 -22.31 14.78
C ASP A 43 -14.51 -22.52 13.42
N GLU A 44 -15.21 -22.27 12.32
CA GLU A 44 -14.65 -22.31 10.95
C GLU A 44 -13.58 -21.24 10.77
N LYS A 45 -13.84 -20.03 11.26
CA LYS A 45 -12.87 -18.93 11.28
C LYS A 45 -11.64 -19.31 12.10
N LYS A 46 -11.82 -19.87 13.30
CA LYS A 46 -10.69 -20.32 14.14
C LYS A 46 -9.88 -21.41 13.45
N ALA A 47 -10.52 -22.41 12.85
CA ALA A 47 -9.83 -23.49 12.15
C ALA A 47 -9.05 -22.99 10.94
N CYS A 48 -9.65 -22.13 10.11
CA CYS A 48 -8.99 -21.55 8.94
C CYS A 48 -7.81 -20.65 9.36
N VAL A 49 -8.04 -19.71 10.29
CA VAL A 49 -7.02 -18.79 10.78
C VAL A 49 -5.85 -19.56 11.42
N HIS A 50 -6.13 -20.58 12.24
CA HIS A 50 -5.07 -21.36 12.87
C HIS A 50 -4.19 -22.08 11.84
N SER A 51 -4.82 -22.73 10.85
CA SER A 51 -4.10 -23.35 9.73
C SER A 51 -3.27 -22.34 8.94
N MET A 52 -3.83 -21.17 8.61
CA MET A 52 -3.13 -20.12 7.88
C MET A 52 -1.96 -19.54 8.68
N VAL A 53 -2.13 -19.29 9.98
CA VAL A 53 -1.05 -18.80 10.85
C VAL A 53 0.08 -19.81 10.94
N LYS A 54 -0.25 -21.11 11.04
CA LYS A 54 0.76 -22.18 11.03
C LYS A 54 1.58 -22.18 9.74
N LEU A 55 0.92 -22.06 8.58
CA LEU A 55 1.60 -21.96 7.28
C LEU A 55 2.44 -20.68 7.18
N LEU A 56 1.92 -19.54 7.63
CA LEU A 56 2.66 -18.27 7.65
C LEU A 56 3.91 -18.35 8.52
N ARG A 57 3.86 -19.07 9.65
CA ARG A 57 5.03 -19.30 10.50
C ARG A 57 6.11 -20.08 9.76
N GLN A 58 5.73 -21.16 9.08
CA GLN A 58 6.66 -21.96 8.27
C GLN A 58 7.27 -21.11 7.14
N LEU A 59 6.48 -20.26 6.49
CA LEU A 59 6.97 -19.35 5.47
C LEU A 59 7.93 -18.29 6.05
N LYS A 60 7.62 -17.73 7.24
CA LYS A 60 8.50 -16.80 7.95
C LYS A 60 9.83 -17.47 8.31
N GLU A 61 9.80 -18.70 8.83
CA GLU A 61 10.98 -19.52 9.10
C GLU A 61 11.79 -19.81 7.82
N ALA A 62 11.11 -19.96 6.68
CA ALA A 62 11.72 -20.07 5.36
C ALA A 62 12.13 -18.71 4.73
N SER A 63 12.26 -17.65 5.53
CA SER A 63 12.69 -16.31 5.11
C SER A 63 11.73 -15.56 4.17
N LEU A 64 10.43 -15.86 4.19
CA LEU A 64 9.44 -15.01 3.53
C LEU A 64 9.36 -13.66 4.27
N THR A 65 9.72 -12.58 3.58
CA THR A 65 9.65 -11.21 4.10
C THR A 65 8.59 -10.39 3.36
N GLY A 66 8.22 -9.24 3.94
CA GLY A 66 7.33 -8.28 3.26
C GLY A 66 7.88 -7.82 1.90
N VAL A 67 9.21 -7.82 1.74
CA VAL A 67 9.88 -7.49 0.47
C VAL A 67 9.55 -8.53 -0.62
N TRP A 68 9.57 -9.82 -0.29
CA TRP A 68 9.17 -10.88 -1.22
C TRP A 68 7.69 -10.81 -1.57
N VAL A 69 6.84 -10.48 -0.59
CA VAL A 69 5.41 -10.25 -0.86
C VAL A 69 5.24 -9.07 -1.83
N LEU A 70 5.93 -7.95 -1.60
CA LEU A 70 5.89 -6.79 -2.48
C LEU A 70 6.43 -7.11 -3.89
N TRP A 71 7.51 -7.90 -3.97
CA TRP A 71 8.06 -8.40 -5.23
C TRP A 71 7.00 -9.14 -6.04
N THR A 72 6.27 -10.08 -5.41
CA THR A 72 5.23 -10.84 -6.12
C THR A 72 4.09 -9.97 -6.66
N PHE A 73 3.72 -8.88 -5.98
CA PHE A 73 2.71 -7.94 -6.50
C PHE A 73 3.20 -7.24 -7.77
N PHE A 74 4.46 -6.79 -7.79
CA PHE A 74 5.04 -6.14 -8.96
C PHE A 74 5.22 -7.10 -10.13
N GLU A 75 5.81 -8.26 -9.87
CA GLU A 75 6.04 -9.31 -10.86
C GLU A 75 4.72 -9.75 -11.52
N ARG A 76 3.67 -9.98 -10.71
CA ARG A 76 2.35 -10.37 -11.20
C ARG A 76 1.51 -9.20 -11.71
N ARG A 77 2.02 -7.96 -11.66
CA ARG A 77 1.30 -6.74 -12.08
C ARG A 77 -0.04 -6.52 -11.33
N VAL A 78 -0.15 -6.99 -10.09
CA VAL A 78 -1.39 -6.90 -9.30
C VAL A 78 -1.30 -5.80 -8.25
N GLN A 79 -2.28 -4.92 -8.21
CA GLN A 79 -2.43 -3.92 -7.15
C GLN A 79 -3.03 -4.56 -5.88
N PRO A 80 -2.38 -4.48 -4.72
CA PRO A 80 -2.87 -5.11 -3.49
C PRO A 80 -4.21 -4.54 -3.00
N LEU A 81 -4.47 -3.25 -3.23
CA LEU A 81 -5.69 -2.58 -2.78
C LEU A 81 -6.79 -2.49 -3.85
N ALA A 82 -6.51 -2.91 -5.08
CA ALA A 82 -7.55 -2.93 -6.11
C ALA A 82 -8.54 -4.08 -5.85
N ALA A 83 -9.81 -3.84 -6.15
CA ALA A 83 -10.81 -4.88 -6.21
C ALA A 83 -10.39 -5.93 -7.26
N ARG A 84 -10.47 -7.21 -6.89
CA ARG A 84 -10.00 -8.31 -7.71
C ARG A 84 -11.12 -9.30 -7.97
N ALA A 85 -11.24 -9.73 -9.22
CA ALA A 85 -12.23 -10.75 -9.62
C ALA A 85 -11.95 -12.13 -8.98
N ARG A 86 -10.69 -12.40 -8.60
CA ARG A 86 -10.27 -13.63 -7.92
C ARG A 86 -9.16 -13.35 -6.89
N PRO A 87 -9.04 -14.19 -5.83
CA PRO A 87 -7.92 -14.11 -4.90
C PRO A 87 -6.56 -14.33 -5.59
N LEU A 88 -5.52 -13.67 -5.10
CA LEU A 88 -4.17 -13.73 -5.71
C LEU A 88 -3.54 -15.13 -5.73
N PHE A 89 -3.92 -16.00 -4.79
CA PHE A 89 -3.43 -17.38 -4.78
C PHE A 89 -3.99 -18.22 -5.95
N ARG A 90 -5.02 -17.73 -6.66
CA ARG A 90 -5.56 -18.32 -7.90
C ARG A 90 -5.08 -17.58 -9.16
N TYR A 91 -3.92 -16.93 -9.08
CA TYR A 91 -3.33 -16.20 -10.18
C TYR A 91 -3.15 -17.11 -11.41
N ALA A 92 -3.64 -16.66 -12.56
CA ALA A 92 -3.71 -17.44 -13.80
C ALA A 92 -2.55 -17.17 -14.78
N GLY A 93 -1.49 -16.49 -14.34
CA GLY A 93 -0.37 -16.15 -15.23
C GLY A 93 -0.61 -14.87 -16.01
N ASP A 94 -0.02 -14.79 -17.21
CA ASP A 94 0.01 -13.56 -18.01
C ASP A 94 -1.36 -13.11 -18.55
N ASP A 95 -2.30 -14.05 -18.69
CA ASP A 95 -3.68 -13.78 -19.11
C ASP A 95 -4.63 -13.46 -17.95
N ASP A 96 -4.10 -13.29 -16.72
CA ASP A 96 -4.95 -12.98 -15.57
C ASP A 96 -5.56 -11.57 -15.69
N SER A 97 -6.89 -11.51 -15.73
CA SER A 97 -7.67 -10.27 -15.78
C SER A 97 -7.46 -9.34 -14.58
N THR A 98 -6.84 -9.82 -13.49
CA THR A 98 -6.47 -9.00 -12.33
C THR A 98 -5.16 -8.23 -12.52
N ARG A 99 -4.43 -8.47 -13.62
CA ARG A 99 -3.22 -7.72 -13.99
C ARG A 99 -3.57 -6.29 -14.40
N THR A 100 -2.74 -5.35 -13.95
CA THR A 100 -2.85 -3.93 -14.32
C THR A 100 -2.32 -3.67 -15.73
N SER A 101 -1.40 -4.50 -16.23
CA SER A 101 -1.00 -4.51 -17.64
C SER A 101 -0.53 -5.90 -18.09
N ARG A 102 -0.59 -6.13 -19.40
CA ARG A 102 -0.25 -7.42 -20.02
C ARG A 102 1.25 -7.63 -20.10
N GLU A 103 2.00 -6.54 -20.33
CA GLU A 103 3.45 -6.57 -20.47
C GLU A 103 4.10 -7.05 -19.16
N PRO A 104 4.90 -8.13 -19.20
CA PRO A 104 5.67 -8.55 -18.04
C PRO A 104 6.77 -7.53 -17.75
N LEU A 105 7.17 -7.45 -16.48
CA LEU A 105 8.33 -6.66 -16.08
C LEU A 105 9.58 -7.53 -16.08
N THR A 106 10.71 -6.94 -16.45
CA THR A 106 12.01 -7.60 -16.21
C THR A 106 12.35 -7.57 -14.71
N PRO A 107 13.20 -8.49 -14.24
CA PRO A 107 13.65 -8.49 -12.84
C PRO A 107 14.27 -7.15 -12.40
N GLU A 108 14.94 -6.44 -13.30
CA GLU A 108 15.54 -5.13 -13.06
C GLU A 108 14.48 -4.04 -12.88
N GLU A 109 13.41 -4.08 -13.67
CA GLU A 109 12.29 -3.15 -13.54
C GLU A 109 11.51 -3.39 -12.25
N VAL A 110 11.28 -4.66 -11.88
CA VAL A 110 10.66 -5.03 -10.60
C VAL A 110 11.50 -4.50 -9.45
N ARG A 111 12.81 -4.73 -9.48
CA ARG A 111 13.75 -4.23 -8.47
C ARG A 111 13.74 -2.71 -8.38
N SER A 112 13.75 -2.02 -9.52
CA SER A 112 13.70 -0.55 -9.58
C SER A 112 12.43 0.01 -8.94
N ARG A 113 11.27 -0.60 -9.24
CA ARG A 113 9.97 -0.20 -8.65
C ARG A 113 9.92 -0.48 -7.15
N MET A 114 10.41 -1.63 -6.73
CA MET A 114 10.48 -2.00 -5.32
C MET A 114 11.35 -1.03 -4.52
N TRP A 115 12.53 -0.66 -5.05
CA TRP A 115 13.39 0.36 -4.44
C TRP A 115 12.70 1.73 -4.35
N GLY A 116 11.94 2.11 -5.38
CA GLY A 116 11.13 3.32 -5.34
C GLY A 116 10.13 3.35 -4.17
N VAL A 117 9.48 2.21 -3.88
CA VAL A 117 8.56 2.11 -2.73
C VAL A 117 9.32 2.16 -1.40
N ILE A 118 10.39 1.39 -1.26
CA ILE A 118 11.18 1.34 -0.02
C ILE A 118 11.74 2.72 0.31
N LYS A 119 12.28 3.42 -0.70
CA LYS A 119 12.81 4.77 -0.53
C LYS A 119 11.74 5.74 -0.04
N ARG A 120 10.55 5.73 -0.65
CA ARG A 120 9.43 6.59 -0.21
C ARG A 120 8.98 6.31 1.21
N VAL A 121 9.00 5.05 1.64
CA VAL A 121 8.68 4.70 3.03
C VAL A 121 9.72 5.30 3.97
N LYS A 122 11.01 5.20 3.64
CA LYS A 122 12.08 5.80 4.42
C LYS A 122 11.97 7.33 4.46
N ASP A 123 11.79 7.96 3.31
CA ASP A 123 11.63 9.42 3.22
C ASP A 123 10.45 9.88 4.09
N ALA A 124 9.33 9.14 4.09
CA ALA A 124 8.19 9.43 4.96
C ALA A 124 8.45 9.20 6.46
N GLU A 125 9.26 8.19 6.83
CA GLU A 125 9.69 7.99 8.22
C GLU A 125 10.58 9.15 8.72
N ASP A 126 11.48 9.62 7.85
CA ASP A 126 12.35 10.77 8.12
C ASP A 126 11.49 12.05 8.28
N ASP A 127 10.50 12.28 7.41
CA ASP A 127 9.57 13.42 7.50
C ASP A 127 8.73 13.39 8.80
N ILE A 128 8.26 12.22 9.23
CA ILE A 128 7.51 12.06 10.48
C ILE A 128 8.41 12.37 11.69
N ALA A 129 9.65 11.87 11.68
CA ALA A 129 10.60 12.16 12.74
C ALA A 129 10.91 13.67 12.83
N GLU A 130 11.05 14.36 11.68
CA GLU A 130 11.22 15.81 11.64
C GLU A 130 10.02 16.55 12.25
N LEU A 131 8.78 16.13 11.96
CA LEU A 131 7.57 16.70 12.56
C LEU A 131 7.53 16.51 14.09
N ASP A 132 7.88 15.32 14.59
CA ASP A 132 7.94 15.04 16.03
C ASP A 132 8.97 15.94 16.75
N HIS A 133 10.11 16.21 16.11
CA HIS A 133 11.13 17.13 16.63
C HIS A 133 10.66 18.60 16.65
N LEU A 134 9.89 19.02 15.64
CA LEU A 134 9.31 20.37 15.59
C LEU A 134 8.20 20.56 16.63
N GLU A 135 7.41 19.52 16.92
CA GLU A 135 6.40 19.53 17.98
C GLU A 135 7.05 19.60 19.39
N ALA A 136 8.25 19.02 19.55
CA ALA A 136 9.03 19.10 20.78
C ALA A 136 9.69 20.47 21.05
N GLY A 137 9.59 21.44 20.13
CA GLY A 137 10.03 22.83 20.31
C GLY A 137 11.43 23.17 19.83
N ASP A 138 12.13 22.26 19.14
CA ASP A 138 13.48 22.50 18.62
C ASP A 138 13.43 23.07 17.19
N ALA A 139 13.41 24.40 17.08
CA ALA A 139 13.35 25.09 15.79
C ALA A 139 14.72 25.13 15.09
N LEU A 140 14.91 24.32 14.04
CA LEU A 140 15.90 24.58 12.99
C LEU A 140 15.22 25.29 11.81
N GLY A 141 15.75 26.44 11.42
CA GLY A 141 15.17 27.33 10.41
C GLY A 141 15.06 26.69 9.02
N PRO A 142 14.11 27.15 8.18
CA PRO A 142 13.75 26.47 6.95
C PRO A 142 14.88 26.51 5.92
N ALA A 143 15.38 25.33 5.52
CA ALA A 143 16.30 25.18 4.40
C ALA A 143 15.56 25.25 3.05
N ALA A 144 16.22 25.87 2.07
CA ALA A 144 15.67 26.21 0.77
C ALA A 144 15.29 24.99 -0.10
N ARG A 145 14.25 25.18 -0.92
CA ARG A 145 13.65 24.22 -1.86
C ARG A 145 14.69 23.65 -2.85
N ARG A 146 14.60 22.36 -3.16
CA ARG A 146 15.20 21.76 -4.36
C ARG A 146 14.14 21.58 -5.44
N GLU A 147 14.39 22.23 -6.58
CA GLU A 147 13.66 22.11 -7.83
C GLU A 147 14.11 20.84 -8.57
N GLY A 148 13.17 20.07 -9.11
CA GLY A 148 13.44 19.04 -10.13
C GLY A 148 13.35 17.59 -9.65
N ASN A 149 12.25 16.92 -10.00
CA ASN A 149 12.18 15.58 -10.58
C ASN A 149 10.71 15.11 -10.56
N ASP A 150 10.08 15.01 -11.73
CA ASP A 150 8.76 14.38 -11.89
C ASP A 150 8.87 12.85 -11.67
N PRO A 151 8.19 12.25 -10.68
CA PRO A 151 8.18 10.80 -10.54
C PRO A 151 7.05 10.18 -11.37
N PRO A 152 7.25 8.97 -11.92
CA PRO A 152 6.17 8.22 -12.57
C PRO A 152 5.07 7.94 -11.55
N ILE A 153 3.84 8.23 -11.97
CA ILE A 153 2.60 8.04 -11.21
C ILE A 153 2.54 6.60 -10.70
N ILE A 154 2.82 6.44 -9.41
CA ILE A 154 2.41 5.28 -8.64
C ILE A 154 1.56 5.84 -7.53
N SER A 155 0.26 5.90 -7.79
CA SER A 155 -0.79 6.19 -6.81
C SER A 155 -0.78 5.09 -5.75
N LEU A 156 0.02 5.29 -4.70
CA LEU A 156 0.00 4.49 -3.49
C LEU A 156 -0.37 5.44 -2.35
N LEU A 157 -1.67 5.59 -2.12
CA LEU A 157 -2.12 6.16 -0.86
C LEU A 157 -1.80 5.17 0.25
N PHE A 158 -0.80 5.59 1.03
CA PHE A 158 -0.42 5.13 2.33
C PHE A 158 -1.65 4.94 3.22
N LEU A 159 -1.74 3.76 3.84
CA LEU A 159 -2.34 3.58 5.18
C LEU A 159 -2.19 2.16 5.73
N TRP A 160 -1.70 1.18 4.96
CA TRP A 160 -1.67 -0.23 5.43
C TRP A 160 -0.35 -1.00 5.23
N VAL A 161 0.75 -0.35 4.83
CA VAL A 161 2.08 -1.00 4.90
C VAL A 161 2.51 -1.24 6.35
N PHE A 162 1.99 -0.44 7.29
CA PHE A 162 2.30 -0.55 8.73
C PHE A 162 1.82 -1.88 9.36
N CYS A 163 0.70 -2.45 8.90
CA CYS A 163 0.21 -3.72 9.45
C CYS A 163 1.00 -4.94 8.95
N LEU A 164 1.63 -4.89 7.78
CA LEU A 164 2.40 -6.04 7.26
C LEU A 164 3.79 -6.14 7.89
N PHE A 165 4.44 -5.00 8.17
CA PHE A 165 5.76 -4.98 8.81
C PHE A 165 5.71 -5.41 10.29
N ARG A 166 4.69 -4.98 11.05
CA ARG A 166 4.56 -5.36 12.47
C ARG A 166 4.16 -6.81 12.72
N LEU A 167 3.58 -7.52 11.74
CA LEU A 167 3.25 -8.94 11.87
C LEU A 167 4.40 -9.90 11.52
N LEU A 168 5.46 -9.39 10.88
CA LEU A 168 6.56 -10.21 10.36
C LEU A 168 7.94 -9.86 10.93
N SER A 169 8.10 -8.80 11.73
CA SER A 169 9.23 -8.67 12.66
C SER A 169 9.08 -9.58 13.88
#